data_AF-A0A7X0X1B6-F1
#
_entry.id   AF-A0A7X0X1B6-F1
#
_cell.length_a   1.000
_cell.length_b   1.000
_cell.length_c   1.000
_cell.angle_alpha   90.00
_cell.angle_beta   90.00
_cell.angle_gamma   90.00
#
_symmetry.space_group_name_H-M   'P 1'
#
loop_
_entity.id
_entity.type
_entity.pdbx_description
1 polymer ?
#
loop_
_entity_poly.entity_id
_entity_poly.type
_entity_poly.pdbx_seq_one_letter_code
_entity_poly.pdbx_strand_id
1 'polypeptide(L)'
;MKFFKKGIFLFLFIYLLVLPTEFVSAHAYLENSNPADQSHIQTAPKKVTLVFNEEIEADFPLIEVKNSKGEQMKTGKTSVSKKNNHIVETTLPDDLEPDVYAVSWRVVSADGHAVSGVLSFKLGDTKATFQETAVPVSGADLPISSIQKALLYIGFSLFIGMLVFAFGLYPRSEQMPEIVVQRLKKLTLTALILLGVAIILQVFVQTSITTGVPIVESIQPTNLFAFLTETKTGYIWLSEFVVWIVLAIFTMIMFAKNKQWGWFALLTESILIAYLIFTKAQNGHAAASADKIISITADILHMVAASVWVGGIVVLLFALRRTPEAKRIWGRFAVIGMIAVASILASGLLMAVMNIGQMANLFTTNYGKLLLFKIGLFLFMALLGLAHYVYLKLKKEKLPFKTILVELIVGTMILIVASALTNVQTPPPAAPKTYDETITAESQKAKINLRIAPATVGQNQFIVTFLSANGAIKTDLQQVTITTKSAKTDEKATFQAELVNEKQYFAEGLYINQTGKWEVTVHGLTKDFTDINQTFTINIKQ
;
A
#
# COMPACT_ATOMS: atom_id res chain seq x y z
N MET A 1 -29.78 -26.18 -18.46
CA MET A 1 -29.12 -24.87 -18.77
C MET A 1 -29.35 -23.74 -17.74
N LYS A 2 -30.49 -23.67 -17.02
CA LYS A 2 -30.70 -22.68 -15.92
C LYS A 2 -29.91 -23.00 -14.64
N PHE A 3 -29.67 -24.29 -14.34
CA PHE A 3 -28.89 -24.73 -13.17
C PHE A 3 -27.39 -24.44 -13.31
N PHE A 4 -26.81 -24.66 -14.50
CA PHE A 4 -25.40 -24.38 -14.78
C PHE A 4 -25.01 -22.90 -14.58
N LYS A 5 -25.93 -21.97 -14.91
CA LYS A 5 -25.72 -20.53 -14.70
C LYS A 5 -25.74 -20.10 -13.23
N LYS A 6 -26.47 -20.83 -12.36
CA LYS A 6 -26.52 -20.55 -10.92
C LYS A 6 -25.32 -21.16 -10.19
N GLY A 7 -24.84 -22.33 -10.63
CA GLY A 7 -23.67 -23.00 -10.05
C GLY A 7 -22.37 -22.21 -10.23
N ILE A 8 -22.12 -21.66 -11.43
CA ILE A 8 -20.93 -20.83 -11.70
C ILE A 8 -20.96 -19.52 -10.88
N PHE A 9 -22.14 -18.93 -10.72
CA PHE A 9 -22.31 -17.69 -9.95
C PHE A 9 -22.08 -17.91 -8.45
N LEU A 10 -22.58 -19.03 -7.91
CA LEU A 10 -22.35 -19.42 -6.52
C LEU A 10 -20.88 -19.77 -6.28
N PHE A 11 -20.22 -20.42 -7.23
CA PHE A 11 -18.80 -20.77 -7.14
C PHE A 11 -17.90 -19.53 -7.21
N LEU A 12 -18.17 -18.57 -8.11
CA LEU A 12 -17.49 -17.27 -8.16
C LEU A 12 -17.73 -16.44 -6.89
N PHE A 13 -18.96 -16.45 -6.36
CA PHE A 13 -19.32 -15.74 -5.12
C PHE A 13 -18.65 -16.35 -3.88
N ILE A 14 -18.54 -17.67 -3.81
CA ILE A 14 -17.82 -18.37 -2.74
C ILE A 14 -16.31 -18.18 -2.87
N TYR A 15 -15.74 -18.25 -4.08
CA TYR A 15 -14.31 -17.99 -4.30
C TYR A 15 -13.91 -16.55 -3.91
N LEU A 16 -14.81 -15.58 -4.11
CA LEU A 16 -14.71 -14.19 -3.66
C LEU A 16 -14.61 -14.01 -2.14
N LEU A 17 -15.10 -14.97 -1.35
CA LEU A 17 -15.17 -14.88 0.12
C LEU A 17 -13.98 -15.55 0.84
N VAL A 18 -13.11 -16.29 0.14
CA VAL A 18 -12.06 -17.13 0.77
C VAL A 18 -10.64 -16.56 0.57
N LEU A 19 -10.48 -15.30 0.17
CA LEU A 19 -9.14 -14.70 0.13
C LEU A 19 -8.69 -14.34 1.55
N PRO A 20 -7.57 -14.91 2.06
CA PRO A 20 -7.04 -14.57 3.37
C PRO A 20 -6.63 -13.10 3.42
N THR A 21 -7.06 -12.41 4.48
CA THR A 21 -6.70 -11.02 4.77
C THR A 21 -5.63 -11.02 5.84
N GLU A 22 -4.36 -10.93 5.43
CA GLU A 22 -3.25 -10.75 6.39
C GLU A 22 -3.07 -9.26 6.71
N PHE A 23 -2.42 -8.94 7.82
CA PHE A 23 -2.25 -7.58 8.38
C PHE A 23 -0.88 -7.03 7.99
N VAL A 24 -0.80 -5.91 7.27
CA VAL A 24 0.45 -5.30 6.78
C VAL A 24 0.19 -3.81 6.55
N SER A 25 1.24 -3.00 6.60
CA SER A 25 1.27 -1.54 6.42
C SER A 25 1.98 -1.10 5.11
N ALA A 26 1.87 0.19 4.76
CA ALA A 26 1.68 0.70 3.40
C ALA A 26 2.93 0.78 2.53
N HIS A 27 4.12 0.69 3.07
CA HIS A 27 5.38 0.59 2.32
C HIS A 27 6.43 0.08 3.29
N ALA A 28 7.29 -0.82 2.82
CA ALA A 28 8.43 -1.25 3.62
C ALA A 28 9.46 -0.13 3.74
N TYR A 29 9.67 0.37 4.94
CA TYR A 29 10.80 1.23 5.30
C TYR A 29 11.84 0.37 6.01
N LEU A 30 13.11 0.56 5.63
CA LEU A 30 14.21 -0.04 6.35
C LEU A 30 14.30 0.62 7.73
N GLU A 31 14.02 -0.15 8.79
CA GLU A 31 14.15 0.32 10.17
C GLU A 31 15.57 0.13 10.68
N ASN A 32 16.18 -1.01 10.34
CA ASN A 32 17.53 -1.31 10.79
C ASN A 32 18.26 -2.28 9.84
N SER A 33 19.58 -2.30 9.96
CA SER A 33 20.44 -3.23 9.23
C SER A 33 21.61 -3.72 10.07
N ASN A 34 22.09 -4.91 9.75
CA ASN A 34 23.38 -5.41 10.22
C ASN A 34 24.19 -5.89 9.00
N PRO A 35 25.34 -5.26 8.68
CA PRO A 35 25.91 -4.06 9.31
C PRO A 35 24.98 -2.85 9.30
N ALA A 36 25.11 -1.97 10.29
CA ALA A 36 24.38 -0.71 10.33
C ALA A 36 24.88 0.22 9.21
N ASP A 37 24.00 1.04 8.65
CA ASP A 37 24.40 2.02 7.63
C ASP A 37 25.47 2.99 8.17
N GLN A 38 26.45 3.27 7.33
CA GLN A 38 27.64 4.08 7.60
C GLN A 38 28.50 3.58 8.77
N SER A 39 28.30 2.34 9.24
CA SER A 39 29.08 1.78 10.35
C SER A 39 30.51 1.43 9.94
N HIS A 40 31.42 1.47 10.93
CA HIS A 40 32.76 0.94 10.81
C HIS A 40 32.87 -0.29 11.70
N ILE A 41 33.08 -1.45 11.07
CA ILE A 41 33.20 -2.75 11.74
C ILE A 41 34.60 -3.31 11.52
N GLN A 42 35.14 -3.98 12.54
CA GLN A 42 36.49 -4.56 12.46
C GLN A 42 36.49 -6.02 11.97
N THR A 43 35.34 -6.68 11.99
CA THR A 43 35.19 -8.08 11.60
C THR A 43 34.01 -8.23 10.66
N ALA A 44 34.18 -8.98 9.57
CA ALA A 44 33.13 -9.23 8.61
C ALA A 44 32.02 -10.06 9.26
N PRO A 45 30.74 -9.67 9.13
CA PRO A 45 29.65 -10.51 9.59
C PRO A 45 29.43 -11.66 8.61
N LYS A 46 28.84 -12.75 9.08
CA LYS A 46 28.50 -13.90 8.22
C LYS A 46 27.37 -13.61 7.23
N LYS A 47 26.57 -12.59 7.50
CA LYS A 47 25.40 -12.22 6.69
C LYS A 47 25.13 -10.72 6.77
N VAL A 48 24.49 -10.22 5.72
CA VAL A 48 23.76 -8.95 5.77
C VAL A 48 22.32 -9.27 6.18
N THR A 49 21.78 -8.48 7.09
CA THR A 49 20.38 -8.57 7.54
C THR A 49 19.74 -7.18 7.48
N LEU A 50 18.59 -7.10 6.82
CA LEU A 50 17.77 -5.91 6.68
C LEU A 50 16.44 -6.15 7.41
N VAL A 51 16.02 -5.20 8.23
CA VAL A 51 14.78 -5.28 9.02
C VAL A 51 13.86 -4.15 8.57
N PHE A 52 12.64 -4.51 8.19
CA PHE A 52 11.63 -3.59 7.70
C PHE A 52 10.47 -3.46 8.71
N ASN A 53 9.83 -2.30 8.73
CA ASN A 53 8.61 -2.09 9.51
C ASN A 53 7.39 -2.88 8.96
N GLU A 54 7.54 -3.47 7.76
CA GLU A 54 6.51 -4.25 7.06
C GLU A 54 6.93 -5.66 6.71
N GLU A 55 5.91 -6.51 6.56
CA GLU A 55 6.07 -7.82 5.94
C GLU A 55 6.54 -7.65 4.50
N ILE A 56 7.57 -8.40 4.15
CA ILE A 56 8.13 -8.46 2.81
C ILE A 56 7.58 -9.72 2.13
N GLU A 57 7.05 -9.55 0.92
CA GLU A 57 6.67 -10.66 0.08
C GLU A 57 7.91 -11.55 -0.16
N ALA A 58 7.75 -12.86 0.03
CA ALA A 58 8.87 -13.80 -0.01
C ALA A 58 9.55 -13.89 -1.39
N ASP A 59 8.87 -13.39 -2.42
CA ASP A 59 9.20 -13.61 -3.81
C ASP A 59 10.14 -12.52 -4.34
N PHE A 60 11.30 -12.95 -4.82
CA PHE A 60 12.34 -12.12 -5.47
C PHE A 60 12.93 -10.95 -4.63
N PRO A 61 13.22 -11.12 -3.32
CA PRO A 61 14.04 -10.14 -2.63
C PRO A 61 15.46 -10.16 -3.22
N LEU A 62 16.10 -9.00 -3.27
CA LEU A 62 17.45 -8.86 -3.79
C LEU A 62 18.29 -8.06 -2.80
N ILE A 63 19.44 -8.61 -2.43
CA ILE A 63 20.53 -7.91 -1.78
C ILE A 63 21.78 -8.14 -2.64
N GLU A 64 22.36 -7.06 -3.13
CA GLU A 64 23.65 -7.04 -3.82
C GLU A 64 24.68 -6.31 -2.98
N VAL A 65 25.87 -6.88 -2.86
CA VAL A 65 26.97 -6.28 -2.12
C VAL A 65 28.11 -5.99 -3.09
N LYS A 66 28.58 -4.75 -3.14
CA LYS A 66 29.69 -4.29 -3.98
C LYS A 66 30.78 -3.66 -3.13
N ASN A 67 32.03 -3.84 -3.52
CA ASN A 67 33.16 -3.17 -2.88
C ASN A 67 33.39 -1.76 -3.44
N SER A 68 34.43 -1.06 -2.97
CA SER A 68 34.72 0.32 -3.39
C SER A 68 35.10 0.45 -4.87
N LYS A 69 35.51 -0.65 -5.51
CA LYS A 69 35.84 -0.72 -6.95
C LYS A 69 34.61 -1.03 -7.82
N GLY A 70 33.44 -1.22 -7.22
CA GLY A 70 32.21 -1.61 -7.91
C GLY A 70 32.12 -3.10 -8.25
N GLU A 71 33.05 -3.93 -7.76
CA GLU A 71 33.04 -5.38 -7.97
C GLU A 71 31.95 -6.00 -7.10
N GLN A 72 31.12 -6.86 -7.69
CA GLN A 72 30.05 -7.56 -6.98
C GLN A 72 30.59 -8.75 -6.19
N MET A 73 30.30 -8.78 -4.90
CA MET A 73 30.68 -9.86 -4.01
C MET A 73 29.79 -11.09 -4.24
N LYS A 74 30.37 -12.27 -4.12
CA LYS A 74 29.67 -13.55 -4.27
C LYS A 74 28.85 -13.88 -3.02
N THR A 75 27.67 -13.27 -2.91
CA THR A 75 26.74 -13.53 -1.80
C THR A 75 25.94 -14.82 -2.01
N GLY A 76 25.31 -15.31 -0.95
CA GLY A 76 24.31 -16.38 -1.05
C GLY A 76 23.01 -15.93 -1.73
N LYS A 77 22.04 -16.84 -1.78
CA LYS A 77 20.67 -16.51 -2.22
C LYS A 77 20.04 -15.55 -1.21
N THR A 78 19.54 -14.41 -1.68
CA THR A 78 18.74 -13.51 -0.83
C THR A 78 17.41 -14.18 -0.50
N SER A 79 16.99 -14.10 0.76
CA SER A 79 15.74 -14.70 1.22
C SER A 79 15.08 -13.90 2.33
N VAL A 80 13.75 -13.90 2.34
CA VAL A 80 12.96 -13.47 3.49
C VAL A 80 13.05 -14.56 4.56
N SER A 81 13.28 -14.18 5.82
CA SER A 81 13.43 -15.12 6.93
C SER A 81 12.12 -15.88 7.19
N LYS A 82 12.21 -17.21 7.24
CA LYS A 82 11.07 -18.09 7.55
C LYS A 82 10.48 -17.87 8.95
N LYS A 83 11.26 -17.28 9.86
CA LYS A 83 10.83 -17.00 11.25
C LYS A 83 10.19 -15.62 11.40
N ASN A 84 10.51 -14.68 10.50
CA ASN A 84 10.00 -13.32 10.53
C ASN A 84 10.08 -12.71 9.13
N ASN A 85 8.92 -12.51 8.50
CA ASN A 85 8.78 -11.96 7.15
C ASN A 85 9.14 -10.46 7.03
N HIS A 86 9.47 -9.79 8.14
CA HIS A 86 10.05 -8.44 8.14
C HIS A 86 11.56 -8.43 7.90
N ILE A 87 12.21 -9.60 7.87
CA ILE A 87 13.67 -9.72 7.79
C ILE A 87 14.07 -10.28 6.43
N VAL A 88 14.96 -9.56 5.74
CA VAL A 88 15.59 -10.02 4.50
C VAL A 88 17.08 -10.18 4.73
N GLU A 89 17.63 -11.33 4.33
CA GLU A 89 19.03 -11.66 4.58
C GLU A 89 19.71 -12.32 3.39
N THR A 90 21.03 -12.12 3.30
CA THR A 90 21.92 -12.84 2.38
C THR A 90 23.25 -13.14 3.08
N THR A 91 23.87 -14.28 2.75
CA THR A 91 25.18 -14.64 3.31
C THR A 91 26.30 -13.89 2.61
N LEU A 92 27.31 -13.49 3.38
CA LEU A 92 28.52 -12.86 2.87
C LEU A 92 29.63 -13.90 2.68
N PRO A 93 30.63 -13.64 1.81
CA PRO A 93 31.85 -14.43 1.76
C PRO A 93 32.60 -14.39 3.10
N ASP A 94 33.21 -15.51 3.50
CA ASP A 94 34.01 -15.60 4.73
C ASP A 94 35.34 -14.83 4.64
N ASP A 95 35.75 -14.45 3.42
CA ASP A 95 37.05 -13.85 3.07
C ASP A 95 36.96 -12.41 2.58
N LEU A 96 35.98 -11.64 3.08
CA LEU A 96 35.86 -10.20 2.78
C LEU A 96 37.13 -9.43 3.22
N GLU A 97 37.81 -8.80 2.27
CA GLU A 97 38.95 -7.93 2.53
C GLU A 97 38.54 -6.60 3.18
N PRO A 98 39.43 -5.91 3.93
CA PRO A 98 39.16 -4.57 4.43
C PRO A 98 38.86 -3.56 3.30
N ASP A 99 37.60 -3.14 3.18
CA ASP A 99 37.15 -2.17 2.19
C ASP A 99 35.86 -1.45 2.65
N VAL A 100 35.39 -0.49 1.85
CA VAL A 100 34.04 0.05 1.94
C VAL A 100 33.11 -0.78 1.05
N TYR A 101 32.03 -1.25 1.64
CA TYR A 101 31.02 -2.05 0.96
C TYR A 101 29.71 -1.28 0.84
N ALA A 102 29.12 -1.31 -0.36
CA ALA A 102 27.78 -0.84 -0.63
C ALA A 102 26.83 -2.04 -0.72
N VAL A 103 25.74 -1.98 0.02
CA VAL A 103 24.68 -2.99 0.04
C VAL A 103 23.45 -2.36 -0.61
N SER A 104 23.21 -2.71 -1.87
CA SER A 104 22.00 -2.33 -2.59
C SER A 104 20.94 -3.39 -2.36
N TRP A 105 19.71 -2.96 -2.07
CA TRP A 105 18.61 -3.89 -1.82
C TRP A 105 17.34 -3.49 -2.55
N ARG A 106 16.51 -4.49 -2.83
CA ARG A 106 15.17 -4.36 -3.39
C ARG A 106 14.26 -5.41 -2.76
N VAL A 107 13.12 -4.96 -2.29
CA VAL A 107 12.08 -5.79 -1.67
C VAL A 107 10.72 -5.38 -2.18
N VAL A 108 9.74 -6.28 -2.15
CA VAL A 108 8.34 -5.96 -2.46
C VAL A 108 7.57 -5.96 -1.14
N SER A 109 7.00 -4.82 -0.76
CA SER A 109 6.09 -4.76 0.39
C SER A 109 4.82 -5.53 0.10
N ALA A 110 4.10 -5.97 1.13
CA ALA A 110 2.85 -6.71 0.95
C ALA A 110 1.72 -5.94 0.23
N ASP A 111 1.89 -4.65 -0.02
CA ASP A 111 1.00 -3.84 -0.85
C ASP A 111 1.29 -3.96 -2.36
N GLY A 112 2.33 -4.71 -2.73
CA GLY A 112 2.75 -4.98 -4.09
C GLY A 112 3.74 -3.96 -4.69
N HIS A 113 4.15 -2.93 -3.94
CA HIS A 113 5.14 -1.97 -4.41
C HIS A 113 6.56 -2.45 -4.10
N ALA A 114 7.47 -2.31 -5.07
CA ALA A 114 8.88 -2.50 -4.79
C ALA A 114 9.47 -1.26 -4.12
N VAL A 115 10.22 -1.47 -3.05
CA VAL A 115 11.06 -0.46 -2.41
C VAL A 115 12.51 -0.88 -2.58
N SER A 116 13.38 0.10 -2.76
CA SER A 116 14.81 -0.12 -2.90
C SER A 116 15.60 0.92 -2.11
N GLY A 117 16.83 0.57 -1.79
CA GLY A 117 17.74 1.48 -1.10
C GLY A 117 19.17 0.98 -1.16
N VAL A 118 20.07 1.82 -0.66
CA VAL A 118 21.49 1.50 -0.50
C VAL A 118 21.87 1.86 0.91
N LEU A 119 22.64 0.98 1.54
CA LEU A 119 23.38 1.29 2.73
C LEU A 119 24.85 0.97 2.50
N SER A 120 25.71 1.50 3.36
CA SER A 120 27.16 1.32 3.26
C SER A 120 27.74 0.91 4.60
N PHE A 121 28.85 0.17 4.59
CA PHE A 121 29.64 -0.06 5.79
C PHE A 121 31.12 -0.17 5.45
N LYS A 122 31.97 0.18 6.41
CA LYS A 122 33.42 0.06 6.31
C LYS A 122 33.89 -1.16 7.10
N LEU A 123 34.62 -2.04 6.44
CA LEU A 123 35.26 -3.20 7.06
C LEU A 123 36.76 -2.94 7.26
N GLY A 124 37.23 -3.09 8.49
CA GLY A 124 38.63 -2.95 8.85
C GLY A 124 39.20 -1.56 8.58
N ASP A 125 40.53 -1.46 8.58
CA ASP A 125 41.25 -0.19 8.40
C ASP A 125 41.61 0.04 6.92
N THR A 126 40.61 0.39 6.12
CA THR A 126 40.81 0.84 4.73
C THR A 126 40.91 2.37 4.61
N LYS A 127 41.66 2.84 3.60
CA LYS A 127 41.67 4.25 3.15
C LYS A 127 40.66 4.53 2.04
N ALA A 128 39.94 3.51 1.57
CA ALA A 128 38.89 3.68 0.60
C ALA A 128 37.78 4.58 1.16
N THR A 129 37.24 5.44 0.30
CA THR A 129 36.11 6.32 0.60
C THR A 129 34.89 5.83 -0.14
N PHE A 130 33.72 5.94 0.51
CA PHE A 130 32.44 5.61 -0.10
C PHE A 130 32.23 6.45 -1.37
N GLN A 131 32.03 5.78 -2.51
CA GLN A 131 31.42 6.40 -3.68
C GLN A 131 29.94 6.06 -3.65
N GLU A 132 29.11 7.10 -3.57
CA GLU A 132 27.66 6.98 -3.64
C GLU A 132 27.28 6.42 -5.01
N THR A 133 27.13 5.10 -5.12
CA THR A 133 26.57 4.47 -6.30
C THR A 133 25.08 4.70 -6.28
N ALA A 134 24.60 5.60 -7.15
CA ALA A 134 23.17 5.77 -7.39
C ALA A 134 22.55 4.40 -7.68
N VAL A 135 21.47 4.05 -6.97
CA VAL A 135 20.64 2.90 -7.33
C VAL A 135 20.19 3.10 -8.77
N PRO A 136 20.38 2.14 -9.68
CA PRO A 136 19.66 2.15 -10.94
C PRO A 136 18.20 1.83 -10.63
N VAL A 137 17.46 2.79 -10.08
CA VAL A 137 16.01 2.75 -10.15
C VAL A 137 15.71 3.02 -11.60
N SER A 138 15.24 2.02 -12.33
CA SER A 138 14.85 2.16 -13.73
C SER A 138 13.77 3.25 -13.82
N GLY A 139 14.21 4.49 -14.08
CA GLY A 139 13.34 5.67 -14.10
C GLY A 139 12.31 5.64 -15.24
N ALA A 140 12.45 4.69 -16.17
CA ALA A 140 11.51 4.42 -17.24
C ALA A 140 10.20 3.76 -16.75
N ASP A 141 10.18 3.14 -15.57
CA ASP A 141 9.03 2.36 -15.10
C ASP A 141 7.95 3.26 -14.45
N LEU A 142 8.35 4.42 -13.90
CA LEU A 142 7.45 5.38 -13.25
C LEU A 142 6.43 6.04 -14.22
N PRO A 143 6.82 6.51 -15.42
CA PRO A 143 5.86 7.05 -16.39
C PRO A 143 4.90 5.98 -16.91
N ILE A 144 5.38 4.77 -17.20
CA ILE A 144 4.56 3.71 -17.80
C ILE A 144 3.51 3.23 -16.80
N SER A 145 3.90 3.01 -15.53
CA SER A 145 2.95 2.70 -14.45
C SER A 145 1.86 3.78 -14.32
N SER A 146 2.24 5.06 -14.37
CA SER A 146 1.29 6.17 -14.27
C SER A 146 0.31 6.22 -15.46
N ILE A 147 0.78 5.92 -16.68
CA ILE A 147 -0.06 5.82 -17.86
C ILE A 147 -1.01 4.61 -17.74
N GLN A 148 -0.50 3.45 -17.34
CA GLN A 148 -1.28 2.23 -17.13
C GLN A 148 -2.43 2.46 -16.15
N LYS A 149 -2.15 3.02 -14.97
CA LYS A 149 -3.17 3.35 -13.96
C LYS A 149 -4.16 4.42 -14.45
N ALA A 150 -3.71 5.41 -15.23
CA ALA A 150 -4.60 6.41 -15.81
C ALA A 150 -5.60 5.77 -16.80
N LEU A 151 -5.13 4.88 -17.69
CA LEU A 151 -6.00 4.11 -18.60
C LEU A 151 -7.01 3.27 -17.81
N LEU A 152 -6.57 2.63 -16.72
CA LEU A 152 -7.42 1.84 -15.85
C LEU A 152 -8.55 2.68 -15.22
N TYR A 153 -8.20 3.82 -14.59
CA TYR A 153 -9.17 4.68 -13.91
C TYR A 153 -10.15 5.36 -14.88
N ILE A 154 -9.69 5.72 -16.09
CA ILE A 154 -10.58 6.20 -17.15
C ILE A 154 -11.52 5.07 -17.61
N GLY A 155 -11.00 3.85 -17.80
CA GLY A 155 -11.79 2.67 -18.13
C GLY A 155 -12.89 2.39 -17.12
N PHE A 156 -12.54 2.39 -15.82
CA PHE A 156 -13.52 2.25 -14.72
C PHE A 156 -14.57 3.36 -14.75
N SER A 157 -14.13 4.62 -14.89
CA SER A 157 -15.03 5.77 -14.96
C SER A 157 -16.04 5.62 -16.09
N LEU A 158 -15.59 5.33 -17.32
CA LEU A 158 -16.48 5.16 -18.46
C LEU A 158 -17.47 4.01 -18.27
N PHE A 159 -17.01 2.85 -17.78
CA PHE A 159 -17.87 1.67 -17.62
C PHE A 159 -18.92 1.88 -16.52
N ILE A 160 -18.51 2.42 -15.36
CA ILE A 160 -19.42 2.69 -14.24
C ILE A 160 -20.38 3.84 -14.57
N GLY A 161 -19.89 4.89 -15.25
CA GLY A 161 -20.76 5.95 -15.77
C GLY A 161 -21.86 5.40 -16.68
N MET A 162 -21.54 4.42 -17.53
CA MET A 162 -22.54 3.73 -18.34
C MET A 162 -23.55 2.96 -17.49
N LEU A 163 -23.11 2.23 -16.47
CA LEU A 163 -24.01 1.51 -15.56
C LEU A 163 -24.95 2.46 -14.80
N VAL A 164 -24.45 3.58 -14.27
CA VAL A 164 -25.31 4.59 -13.62
C VAL A 164 -26.34 5.15 -14.60
N PHE A 165 -25.91 5.41 -15.84
CA PHE A 165 -26.82 5.82 -16.90
C PHE A 165 -27.91 4.78 -17.15
N ALA A 166 -27.52 3.50 -17.17
CA ALA A 166 -28.38 2.34 -17.39
C ALA A 166 -29.40 2.07 -16.29
N PHE A 167 -28.99 2.24 -15.05
CA PHE A 167 -29.79 1.88 -13.90
C PHE A 167 -30.88 2.90 -13.60
N GLY A 168 -30.57 4.20 -13.67
CA GLY A 168 -31.44 5.20 -13.08
C GLY A 168 -31.58 6.52 -13.83
N LEU A 169 -30.64 6.88 -14.70
CA LEU A 169 -30.71 8.19 -15.36
C LEU A 169 -31.74 8.23 -16.49
N TYR A 170 -31.68 7.25 -17.40
CA TYR A 170 -32.67 7.14 -18.47
C TYR A 170 -33.90 6.34 -18.01
N PRO A 171 -35.13 6.84 -18.18
CA PRO A 171 -36.34 6.09 -17.79
C PRO A 171 -36.43 4.75 -18.52
N ARG A 172 -36.53 3.63 -17.79
CA ARG A 172 -36.66 2.29 -18.38
C ARG A 172 -37.95 2.08 -19.19
N SER A 173 -38.97 2.90 -18.94
CA SER A 173 -40.23 2.89 -19.68
C SER A 173 -40.12 3.57 -21.05
N GLU A 174 -39.05 4.33 -21.30
CA GLU A 174 -38.87 5.08 -22.53
C GLU A 174 -37.84 4.39 -23.43
N GLN A 175 -38.13 4.32 -24.72
CA GLN A 175 -37.17 3.82 -25.69
C GLN A 175 -36.09 4.88 -25.96
N MET A 176 -34.82 4.48 -25.83
CA MET A 176 -33.71 5.37 -26.17
C MET A 176 -33.63 5.59 -27.68
N PRO A 177 -33.36 6.83 -28.14
CA PRO A 177 -33.03 7.07 -29.54
C PRO A 177 -31.84 6.22 -29.98
N GLU A 178 -31.89 5.69 -31.19
CA GLU A 178 -30.87 4.75 -31.69
C GLU A 178 -29.46 5.37 -31.65
N ILE A 179 -29.35 6.66 -31.96
CA ILE A 179 -28.07 7.39 -31.90
C ILE A 179 -27.47 7.41 -30.49
N VAL A 180 -28.30 7.48 -29.45
CA VAL A 180 -27.86 7.44 -28.04
C VAL A 180 -27.36 6.03 -27.71
N VAL A 181 -28.09 5.00 -28.11
CA VAL A 181 -27.68 3.59 -27.93
C VAL A 181 -26.34 3.31 -28.63
N GLN A 182 -26.16 3.75 -29.87
CA GLN A 182 -24.91 3.58 -30.61
C GLN A 182 -23.73 4.28 -29.93
N ARG A 183 -23.93 5.50 -29.42
CA ARG A 183 -22.90 6.24 -28.66
C ARG A 183 -22.55 5.54 -27.35
N LEU A 184 -23.54 5.03 -26.62
CA LEU A 184 -23.32 4.26 -25.40
C LEU A 184 -22.55 2.98 -25.68
N LYS A 185 -22.91 2.22 -26.73
CA LYS A 185 -22.13 1.04 -27.16
C LYS A 185 -20.68 1.40 -27.45
N LYS A 186 -20.42 2.49 -28.17
CA LYS A 186 -19.04 2.96 -28.43
C LYS A 186 -18.30 3.28 -27.14
N LEU A 187 -18.91 4.01 -26.20
CA LEU A 187 -18.31 4.34 -24.92
C LEU A 187 -18.01 3.09 -24.08
N THR A 188 -18.93 2.12 -24.02
CA THR A 188 -18.70 0.84 -23.32
C THR A 188 -17.55 0.06 -23.94
N LEU A 189 -17.47 -0.01 -25.28
CA LEU A 189 -16.36 -0.68 -25.96
C LEU A 189 -15.02 0.02 -25.70
N THR A 190 -15.01 1.36 -25.75
CA THR A 190 -13.82 2.14 -25.38
C THR A 190 -13.41 1.84 -23.94
N ALA A 191 -14.36 1.78 -23.00
CA ALA A 191 -14.09 1.44 -21.61
C ALA A 191 -13.46 0.04 -21.48
N LEU A 192 -14.03 -0.97 -22.14
CA LEU A 192 -13.50 -2.34 -22.13
C LEU A 192 -12.10 -2.45 -22.74
N ILE A 193 -11.84 -1.71 -23.82
CA ILE A 193 -10.52 -1.64 -24.46
C ILE A 193 -9.51 -0.99 -23.52
N LEU A 194 -9.86 0.14 -22.90
CA LEU A 194 -8.97 0.84 -21.96
C LEU A 194 -8.65 -0.04 -20.74
N LEU A 195 -9.66 -0.70 -20.17
CA LEU A 195 -9.46 -1.68 -19.09
C LEU A 195 -8.55 -2.83 -19.54
N GLY A 196 -8.78 -3.39 -20.72
CA GLY A 196 -7.98 -4.50 -21.25
C GLY A 196 -6.53 -4.12 -21.50
N VAL A 197 -6.29 -2.98 -22.15
CA VAL A 197 -4.94 -2.44 -22.36
C VAL A 197 -4.26 -2.17 -21.03
N ALA A 198 -4.96 -1.58 -20.06
CA ALA A 198 -4.39 -1.30 -18.74
C ALA A 198 -4.03 -2.58 -17.97
N ILE A 199 -4.90 -3.60 -17.99
CA ILE A 199 -4.63 -4.89 -17.34
C ILE A 199 -3.48 -5.61 -18.05
N ILE A 200 -3.43 -5.61 -19.37
CA ILE A 200 -2.32 -6.22 -20.12
C ILE A 200 -1.00 -5.49 -19.82
N LEU A 201 -0.97 -4.15 -19.80
CA LEU A 201 0.23 -3.40 -19.44
C LEU A 201 0.66 -3.65 -17.98
N GLN A 202 -0.29 -3.87 -17.07
CA GLN A 202 -0.02 -4.13 -15.66
C GLN A 202 0.87 -5.35 -15.44
N VAL A 203 0.74 -6.42 -16.25
CA VAL A 203 1.56 -7.63 -16.07
C VAL A 203 3.04 -7.34 -16.30
N PHE A 204 3.36 -6.54 -17.31
CA PHE A 204 4.74 -6.18 -17.64
C PHE A 204 5.32 -5.21 -16.61
N VAL A 205 4.55 -4.17 -16.26
CA VAL A 205 4.95 -3.21 -15.23
C VAL A 205 5.21 -3.92 -13.90
N GLN A 206 4.30 -4.79 -13.47
CA GLN A 206 4.46 -5.50 -12.21
C GLN A 206 5.57 -6.54 -12.26
N THR A 207 5.77 -7.24 -13.38
CA THR A 207 6.88 -8.17 -13.55
C THR A 207 8.22 -7.44 -13.45
N SER A 208 8.35 -6.26 -14.08
CA SER A 208 9.54 -5.42 -13.97
C SER A 208 9.81 -4.97 -12.53
N ILE A 209 8.77 -4.48 -11.83
CA ILE A 209 8.84 -4.07 -10.43
C ILE A 209 9.26 -5.25 -9.51
N THR A 210 8.62 -6.40 -9.67
CA THR A 210 8.81 -7.56 -8.80
C THR A 210 10.13 -8.29 -9.06
N THR A 211 10.58 -8.39 -10.31
CA THR A 211 11.84 -9.10 -10.65
C THR A 211 13.05 -8.17 -10.68
N GLY A 212 12.85 -6.86 -10.77
CA GLY A 212 13.91 -5.86 -10.86
C GLY A 212 14.54 -5.74 -12.25
N VAL A 213 14.02 -6.44 -13.25
CA VAL A 213 14.48 -6.32 -14.64
C VAL A 213 13.83 -5.12 -15.32
N PRO A 214 14.49 -4.47 -16.30
CA PRO A 214 13.85 -3.43 -17.11
C PRO A 214 12.56 -3.91 -17.76
N ILE A 215 11.57 -3.03 -17.97
CA ILE A 215 10.28 -3.40 -18.58
C ILE A 215 10.37 -4.09 -19.95
N VAL A 216 11.45 -3.86 -20.70
CA VAL A 216 11.69 -4.55 -21.98
C VAL A 216 12.03 -6.03 -21.75
N GLU A 217 12.77 -6.33 -20.70
CA GLU A 217 13.13 -7.70 -20.30
C GLU A 217 12.00 -8.40 -19.55
N SER A 218 11.05 -7.65 -18.99
CA SER A 218 9.88 -8.23 -18.31
C SER A 218 8.94 -8.98 -19.26
N ILE A 219 9.10 -8.82 -20.58
CA ILE A 219 8.33 -9.55 -21.62
C ILE A 219 8.85 -10.98 -21.78
N GLN A 220 10.07 -11.28 -21.30
CA GLN A 220 10.64 -12.62 -21.43
C GLN A 220 9.75 -13.67 -20.73
N PRO A 221 9.46 -14.82 -21.37
CA PRO A 221 8.55 -15.83 -20.82
C PRO A 221 8.98 -16.35 -19.44
N THR A 222 10.28 -16.41 -19.17
CA THR A 222 10.83 -16.82 -17.86
C THR A 222 10.41 -15.86 -16.75
N ASN A 223 10.53 -14.54 -16.97
CA ASN A 223 10.18 -13.51 -16.00
C ASN A 223 8.66 -13.44 -15.79
N LEU A 224 7.87 -13.54 -16.87
CA LEU A 224 6.41 -13.58 -16.78
C LEU A 224 5.92 -14.83 -16.06
N PHE A 225 6.49 -16.00 -16.35
CA PHE A 225 6.11 -17.24 -15.69
C PHE A 225 6.41 -17.16 -14.19
N ALA A 226 7.64 -16.77 -13.84
CA ALA A 226 8.05 -16.53 -12.46
C ALA A 226 7.08 -15.59 -11.73
N PHE A 227 6.76 -14.43 -12.31
CA PHE A 227 5.79 -13.50 -11.74
C PHE A 227 4.40 -14.13 -11.55
N LEU A 228 3.86 -14.78 -12.58
CA LEU A 228 2.49 -15.31 -12.58
C LEU A 228 2.29 -16.53 -11.67
N THR A 229 3.33 -17.35 -11.46
CA THR A 229 3.22 -18.61 -10.70
C THR A 229 3.83 -18.56 -9.32
N GLU A 230 4.76 -17.64 -9.07
CA GLU A 230 5.45 -17.58 -7.78
C GLU A 230 4.90 -16.47 -6.91
N THR A 231 4.20 -15.47 -7.46
CA THR A 231 3.79 -14.28 -6.70
C THR A 231 2.28 -14.20 -6.45
N LYS A 232 1.90 -13.72 -5.27
CA LYS A 232 0.51 -13.40 -4.91
C LYS A 232 -0.13 -12.42 -5.89
N THR A 233 0.59 -11.37 -6.26
CA THR A 233 0.13 -10.34 -7.21
C THR A 233 -0.08 -10.92 -8.61
N GLY A 234 0.71 -11.91 -9.02
CA GLY A 234 0.52 -12.64 -10.28
C GLY A 234 -0.80 -13.41 -10.32
N TYR A 235 -1.17 -14.10 -9.23
CA TYR A 235 -2.47 -14.76 -9.14
C TYR A 235 -3.65 -13.78 -9.15
N ILE A 236 -3.52 -12.64 -8.45
CA ILE A 236 -4.55 -11.60 -8.47
C ILE A 236 -4.70 -11.06 -9.90
N TRP A 237 -3.59 -10.76 -10.59
CA TRP A 237 -3.63 -10.32 -11.98
C TRP A 237 -4.33 -11.33 -12.90
N LEU A 238 -4.04 -12.63 -12.75
CA LEU A 238 -4.69 -13.67 -13.56
C LEU A 238 -6.20 -13.68 -13.35
N SER A 239 -6.64 -13.50 -12.09
CA SER A 239 -8.07 -13.38 -11.77
C SER A 239 -8.71 -12.13 -12.39
N GLU A 240 -8.01 -10.99 -12.36
CA GLU A 240 -8.45 -9.73 -12.98
C GLU A 240 -8.60 -9.90 -14.50
N PHE A 241 -7.61 -10.51 -15.14
CA PHE A 241 -7.61 -10.76 -16.58
C PHE A 241 -8.77 -11.67 -17.00
N VAL A 242 -9.01 -12.76 -16.27
CA VAL A 242 -10.15 -13.65 -16.52
C VAL A 242 -11.48 -12.94 -16.33
N VAL A 243 -11.65 -12.17 -15.25
CA VAL A 243 -12.89 -11.43 -14.98
C VAL A 243 -13.14 -10.35 -16.02
N TRP A 244 -12.10 -9.66 -16.48
CA TRP A 244 -12.20 -8.72 -17.60
C TRP A 244 -12.63 -9.39 -18.91
N ILE A 245 -12.07 -10.56 -19.25
CA ILE A 245 -12.50 -11.34 -20.42
C ILE A 245 -13.98 -11.72 -20.28
N VAL A 246 -14.40 -12.21 -19.11
CA VAL A 246 -15.80 -12.57 -18.85
C VAL A 246 -16.71 -11.35 -19.00
N LEU A 247 -16.33 -10.20 -18.45
CA LEU A 247 -17.05 -8.94 -18.60
C LEU A 247 -17.16 -8.52 -20.07
N ALA A 248 -16.07 -8.59 -20.83
CA ALA A 248 -16.05 -8.23 -22.24
C ALA A 248 -16.93 -9.17 -23.08
N ILE A 249 -16.78 -10.48 -22.94
CA ILE A 249 -17.58 -11.48 -23.65
C ILE A 249 -19.07 -11.32 -23.28
N PHE A 250 -19.37 -11.17 -21.99
CA PHE A 250 -20.75 -10.97 -21.53
C PHE A 250 -21.36 -9.72 -22.18
N THR A 251 -20.67 -8.58 -22.09
CA THR A 251 -21.12 -7.31 -22.70
C THR A 251 -21.36 -7.47 -24.21
N MET A 252 -20.46 -8.14 -24.93
CA MET A 252 -20.59 -8.39 -26.37
C MET A 252 -21.80 -9.27 -26.71
N ILE A 253 -22.05 -10.33 -25.93
CA ILE A 253 -23.25 -11.17 -26.07
C ILE A 253 -24.52 -10.34 -25.82
N MET A 254 -24.50 -9.47 -24.82
CA MET A 254 -25.62 -8.60 -24.48
C MET A 254 -25.90 -7.55 -25.58
N PHE A 255 -24.84 -7.03 -26.21
CA PHE A 255 -24.93 -6.12 -27.35
C PHE A 255 -25.52 -6.81 -28.59
N ALA A 256 -25.07 -8.03 -28.89
CA ALA A 256 -25.58 -8.84 -30.00
C ALA A 256 -27.05 -9.23 -29.81
N LYS A 257 -27.48 -9.47 -28.57
CA LYS A 257 -28.87 -9.81 -28.23
C LYS A 257 -29.77 -8.60 -27.98
N ASN A 258 -29.23 -7.39 -28.06
CA ASN A 258 -29.91 -6.14 -27.72
C ASN A 258 -30.54 -6.13 -26.31
N LYS A 259 -29.90 -6.79 -25.33
CA LYS A 259 -30.42 -6.99 -23.97
C LYS A 259 -29.61 -6.29 -22.87
N GLN A 260 -28.61 -5.48 -23.21
CA GLN A 260 -27.63 -4.90 -22.28
C GLN A 260 -28.22 -4.09 -21.10
N TRP A 261 -29.46 -3.59 -21.23
CA TRP A 261 -30.13 -2.79 -20.21
C TRP A 261 -31.10 -3.58 -19.32
N GLY A 262 -31.15 -4.91 -19.44
CA GLY A 262 -31.94 -5.77 -18.55
C GLY A 262 -31.35 -5.83 -17.14
N TRP A 263 -32.19 -5.88 -16.11
CA TRP A 263 -31.73 -5.84 -14.70
C TRP A 263 -30.65 -6.89 -14.39
N PHE A 264 -30.81 -8.11 -14.91
CA PHE A 264 -29.87 -9.21 -14.70
C PHE A 264 -28.51 -8.93 -15.37
N ALA A 265 -28.53 -8.31 -16.55
CA ALA A 265 -27.32 -7.96 -17.28
C ALA A 265 -26.54 -6.87 -16.54
N LEU A 266 -27.24 -5.81 -16.16
CA LEU A 266 -26.65 -4.71 -15.40
C LEU A 266 -26.11 -5.17 -14.04
N LEU A 267 -26.83 -6.05 -13.34
CA LEU A 267 -26.36 -6.62 -12.08
C LEU A 267 -25.08 -7.46 -12.28
N THR A 268 -25.04 -8.28 -13.34
CA THR A 268 -23.88 -9.12 -13.65
C THR A 268 -22.67 -8.26 -14.01
N GLU A 269 -22.84 -7.26 -14.87
CA GLU A 269 -21.77 -6.30 -15.21
C GLU A 269 -21.30 -5.51 -13.98
N SER A 270 -22.21 -5.13 -13.08
CA SER A 270 -21.89 -4.45 -11.82
C SER A 270 -21.05 -5.31 -10.88
N ILE A 271 -21.34 -6.60 -10.79
CA ILE A 271 -20.58 -7.53 -9.93
C ILE A 271 -19.18 -7.76 -10.50
N LEU A 272 -19.07 -7.94 -11.82
CA LEU A 272 -17.78 -8.14 -12.48
C LEU A 272 -16.89 -6.90 -12.39
N ILE A 273 -17.44 -5.69 -12.58
CA ILE A 273 -16.65 -4.45 -12.44
C ILE A 273 -16.31 -4.17 -10.96
N ALA A 274 -17.20 -4.51 -10.02
CA ALA A 274 -16.93 -4.39 -8.59
C ALA A 274 -15.79 -5.31 -8.14
N TYR A 275 -15.69 -6.52 -8.71
CA TYR A 275 -14.55 -7.41 -8.47
C TYR A 275 -13.23 -6.77 -8.89
N LEU A 276 -13.16 -6.20 -10.09
CA LEU A 276 -11.96 -5.53 -10.60
C LEU A 276 -11.55 -4.31 -9.74
N ILE A 277 -12.53 -3.59 -9.18
CA ILE A 277 -12.28 -2.50 -8.23
C ILE A 277 -11.75 -3.05 -6.90
N PHE A 278 -12.34 -4.13 -6.41
CA PHE A 278 -11.95 -4.76 -5.16
C PHE A 278 -10.51 -5.27 -5.22
N THR A 279 -10.13 -6.02 -6.25
CA THR A 279 -8.76 -6.51 -6.43
C THR A 279 -7.76 -5.36 -6.55
N LYS A 280 -8.13 -4.26 -7.22
CA LYS A 280 -7.28 -3.07 -7.29
C LYS A 280 -7.05 -2.41 -5.93
N ALA A 281 -8.08 -2.36 -5.07
CA ALA A 281 -7.98 -1.84 -3.71
C ALA A 281 -7.16 -2.77 -2.79
N GLN A 282 -7.10 -4.07 -3.10
CA GLN A 282 -6.20 -5.04 -2.43
C GLN A 282 -4.73 -4.88 -2.86
N ASN A 283 -4.47 -4.37 -4.07
CA ASN A 283 -3.12 -4.16 -4.63
C ASN A 283 -2.69 -2.68 -4.54
N GLY A 284 -2.88 -2.04 -3.40
CA GLY A 284 -2.50 -0.64 -3.18
C GLY A 284 -2.41 -0.27 -1.71
N HIS A 285 -2.02 0.97 -1.40
CA HIS A 285 -1.73 1.44 -0.03
C HIS A 285 -2.88 1.18 0.96
N ALA A 286 -4.12 1.13 0.47
CA ALA A 286 -5.28 0.84 1.30
C ALA A 286 -5.26 -0.57 1.91
N ALA A 287 -4.77 -1.56 1.17
CA ALA A 287 -4.59 -2.93 1.64
C ALA A 287 -3.52 -3.06 2.71
N ALA A 288 -2.77 -1.99 2.91
CA ALA A 288 -1.60 -1.95 3.72
C ALA A 288 -1.74 -0.79 4.73
N SER A 289 -2.93 -0.61 5.31
CA SER A 289 -3.15 0.31 6.40
C SER A 289 -3.33 -0.46 7.70
N ALA A 290 -2.98 0.16 8.84
CA ALA A 290 -3.24 -0.38 10.17
C ALA A 290 -4.69 -0.88 10.34
N ASP A 291 -5.67 -0.08 9.89
CA ASP A 291 -7.08 -0.47 9.76
C ASP A 291 -7.46 -0.77 8.29
N LYS A 292 -7.07 -1.95 7.80
CA LYS A 292 -7.32 -2.41 6.42
C LYS A 292 -8.77 -2.29 5.99
N ILE A 293 -9.71 -2.71 6.84
CA ILE A 293 -11.14 -2.69 6.49
C ILE A 293 -11.58 -1.27 6.20
N ILE A 294 -11.20 -0.31 7.05
CA ILE A 294 -11.56 1.10 6.89
C ILE A 294 -10.88 1.66 5.65
N SER A 295 -9.58 1.40 5.47
CA SER A 295 -8.82 1.96 4.37
C SER A 295 -9.25 1.41 3.00
N ILE A 296 -9.41 0.09 2.87
CA ILE A 296 -9.90 -0.58 1.65
C ILE A 296 -11.32 -0.09 1.32
N THR A 297 -12.19 0.01 2.34
CA THR A 297 -13.55 0.52 2.13
C THR A 297 -13.55 1.97 1.67
N ALA A 298 -12.69 2.81 2.26
CA ALA A 298 -12.54 4.20 1.85
C ALA A 298 -12.01 4.31 0.41
N ASP A 299 -11.04 3.50 0.02
CA ASP A 299 -10.47 3.48 -1.33
C ASP A 299 -11.49 3.01 -2.38
N ILE A 300 -12.20 1.90 -2.12
CA ILE A 300 -13.30 1.43 -2.97
C ILE A 300 -14.37 2.51 -3.11
N LEU A 301 -14.81 3.11 -2.00
CA LEU A 301 -15.81 4.18 -2.01
C LEU A 301 -15.32 5.38 -2.83
N HIS A 302 -14.07 5.79 -2.65
CA HIS A 302 -13.47 6.90 -3.40
C HIS A 302 -13.43 6.61 -4.89
N MET A 303 -12.94 5.43 -5.29
CA MET A 303 -12.78 5.04 -6.68
C MET A 303 -14.13 4.85 -7.39
N VAL A 304 -15.11 4.23 -6.73
CA VAL A 304 -16.49 4.12 -7.25
C VAL A 304 -17.10 5.51 -7.39
N ALA A 305 -17.02 6.35 -6.36
CA ALA A 305 -17.61 7.68 -6.40
C ALA A 305 -16.97 8.58 -7.48
N ALA A 306 -15.63 8.55 -7.60
CA ALA A 306 -14.92 9.23 -8.68
C ALA A 306 -15.35 8.72 -10.06
N SER A 307 -15.50 7.40 -10.21
CA SER A 307 -15.95 6.77 -11.46
C SER A 307 -17.38 7.15 -11.83
N VAL A 308 -18.29 7.19 -10.85
CA VAL A 308 -19.68 7.65 -11.04
C VAL A 308 -19.71 9.11 -11.48
N TRP A 309 -18.92 9.97 -10.83
CA TRP A 309 -18.90 11.39 -11.11
C TRP A 309 -18.30 11.70 -12.49
N VAL A 310 -17.05 11.31 -12.73
CA VAL A 310 -16.35 11.58 -14.00
C VAL A 310 -17.01 10.83 -15.15
N GLY A 311 -17.29 9.54 -14.95
CA GLY A 311 -17.94 8.68 -15.93
C GLY A 311 -19.32 9.17 -16.32
N GLY A 312 -20.14 9.55 -15.34
CA GLY A 312 -21.48 10.08 -15.58
C GLY A 312 -21.44 11.36 -16.41
N ILE A 313 -20.54 12.30 -16.11
CA ILE A 313 -20.35 13.51 -16.91
C ILE A 313 -20.00 13.16 -18.37
N VAL A 314 -19.01 12.28 -18.58
CA VAL A 314 -18.62 11.88 -19.93
C VAL A 314 -19.78 11.22 -20.68
N VAL A 315 -20.49 10.28 -20.06
CA VAL A 315 -21.65 9.64 -20.69
C VAL A 315 -22.72 10.66 -21.08
N LEU A 316 -23.04 11.61 -20.20
CA LEU A 316 -24.03 12.65 -20.53
C LEU A 316 -23.56 13.59 -21.65
N LEU A 317 -22.29 13.99 -21.64
CA LEU A 317 -21.72 14.89 -22.64
C LEU A 317 -21.65 14.28 -24.03
N PHE A 318 -21.39 12.99 -24.12
CA PHE A 318 -21.21 12.30 -25.40
C PHE A 318 -22.50 11.62 -25.85
N ALA A 319 -23.17 10.84 -25.00
CA ALA A 319 -24.36 10.07 -25.37
C ALA A 319 -25.56 11.00 -25.65
N LEU A 320 -25.86 11.93 -24.74
CA LEU A 320 -27.00 12.85 -24.84
C LEU A 320 -26.68 14.16 -25.58
N ARG A 321 -25.53 14.22 -26.26
CA ARG A 321 -25.13 15.41 -27.01
C ARG A 321 -26.21 15.78 -28.04
N ARG A 322 -26.79 16.98 -27.88
CA ARG A 322 -27.84 17.54 -28.75
C ARG A 322 -29.14 16.72 -28.76
N THR A 323 -29.47 16.01 -27.68
CA THR A 323 -30.78 15.34 -27.55
C THR A 323 -31.75 16.18 -26.70
N PRO A 324 -33.07 16.11 -26.93
CA PRO A 324 -34.08 16.84 -26.14
C PRO A 324 -34.07 16.47 -24.65
N GLU A 325 -33.78 15.21 -24.33
CA GLU A 325 -33.84 14.65 -22.98
C GLU A 325 -32.66 15.08 -22.11
N ALA A 326 -31.61 15.65 -22.72
CA ALA A 326 -30.38 16.03 -22.04
C ALA A 326 -30.67 16.84 -20.77
N LYS A 327 -31.46 17.93 -20.87
CA LYS A 327 -31.75 18.80 -19.71
C LYS A 327 -32.38 18.04 -18.53
N ARG A 328 -33.33 17.15 -18.82
CA ARG A 328 -34.03 16.35 -17.80
C ARG A 328 -33.07 15.37 -17.12
N ILE A 329 -32.23 14.69 -17.91
CA ILE A 329 -31.31 13.67 -17.40
C ILE A 329 -30.14 14.32 -16.64
N TRP A 330 -29.63 15.46 -17.10
CA TRP A 330 -28.66 16.28 -16.36
C TRP A 330 -29.18 16.66 -14.96
N GLY A 331 -30.46 17.01 -14.84
CA GLY A 331 -31.08 17.30 -13.54
C GLY A 331 -31.08 16.11 -12.58
N ARG A 332 -31.32 14.89 -13.07
CA ARG A 332 -31.24 13.67 -12.26
C ARG A 332 -29.81 13.35 -11.84
N PHE A 333 -28.87 13.51 -12.77
CA PHE A 333 -27.47 13.26 -12.48
C PHE A 333 -26.88 14.25 -11.49
N ALA A 334 -27.35 15.51 -11.45
CA ALA A 334 -26.85 16.50 -10.49
C ALA A 334 -26.91 16.00 -9.03
N VAL A 335 -28.00 15.31 -8.64
CA VAL A 335 -28.13 14.72 -7.30
C VAL A 335 -27.13 13.59 -7.07
N ILE A 336 -27.02 12.67 -8.03
CA ILE A 336 -26.07 11.55 -7.97
C ILE A 336 -24.62 12.07 -7.93
N GLY A 337 -24.32 13.08 -8.73
CA GLY A 337 -23.02 13.74 -8.78
C GLY A 337 -22.69 14.42 -7.46
N MET A 338 -23.63 15.10 -6.80
CA MET A 338 -23.41 15.69 -5.47
C MET A 338 -23.11 14.62 -4.41
N ILE A 339 -23.85 13.50 -4.43
CA ILE A 339 -23.59 12.37 -3.52
C ILE A 339 -22.20 11.78 -3.79
N ALA A 340 -21.84 11.59 -5.06
CA ALA A 340 -20.52 11.10 -5.45
C ALA A 340 -19.40 12.04 -4.99
N VAL A 341 -19.54 13.35 -5.21
CA VAL A 341 -18.58 14.37 -4.75
C VAL A 341 -18.45 14.38 -3.22
N ALA A 342 -19.56 14.27 -2.48
CA ALA A 342 -19.52 14.16 -1.02
C ALA A 342 -18.80 12.89 -0.56
N SER A 343 -19.04 11.75 -1.22
CA SER A 343 -18.35 10.50 -0.95
C SER A 343 -16.85 10.58 -1.25
N ILE A 344 -16.45 11.23 -2.35
CA ILE A 344 -15.04 11.49 -2.70
C ILE A 344 -14.36 12.33 -1.61
N LEU A 345 -15.03 13.37 -1.11
CA LEU A 345 -14.50 14.22 -0.05
C LEU A 345 -14.34 13.46 1.27
N ALA A 346 -15.36 12.73 1.70
CA ALA A 346 -15.34 11.97 2.96
C ALA A 346 -14.27 10.88 2.93
N SER A 347 -14.26 10.05 1.89
CA SER A 347 -13.26 8.99 1.71
C SER A 347 -11.84 9.55 1.51
N GLY A 348 -11.71 10.62 0.74
CA GLY A 348 -10.42 11.27 0.47
C GLY A 348 -9.80 11.89 1.72
N LEU A 349 -10.62 12.52 2.57
CA LEU A 349 -10.17 13.07 3.85
C LEU A 349 -9.72 11.96 4.80
N LEU A 350 -10.49 10.88 4.89
CA LEU A 350 -10.14 9.72 5.71
C LEU A 350 -8.81 9.11 5.28
N MET A 351 -8.64 8.83 3.98
CA MET A 351 -7.38 8.32 3.44
C MET A 351 -6.21 9.30 3.63
N ALA A 352 -6.44 10.61 3.50
CA ALA A 352 -5.40 11.61 3.73
C ALA A 352 -4.90 11.59 5.18
N VAL A 353 -5.82 11.52 6.16
CA VAL A 353 -5.46 11.42 7.59
C VAL A 353 -4.69 10.14 7.87
N MET A 354 -5.12 9.01 7.29
CA MET A 354 -4.47 7.71 7.50
C MET A 354 -3.08 7.64 6.88
N ASN A 355 -2.86 8.26 5.71
CA ASN A 355 -1.60 8.14 4.97
C ASN A 355 -0.58 9.25 5.29
N ILE A 356 -0.99 10.44 5.71
CA ILE A 356 -0.05 11.56 5.98
C ILE A 356 0.62 11.39 7.35
N GLY A 357 -0.12 10.90 8.35
CA GLY A 357 0.31 10.79 9.74
C GLY A 357 0.48 12.15 10.43
N GLN A 358 1.51 12.90 10.08
CA GLN A 358 1.84 14.21 10.67
C GLN A 358 1.58 15.37 9.71
N MET A 359 0.98 16.46 10.18
CA MET A 359 0.65 17.62 9.33
C MET A 359 1.87 18.25 8.65
N ALA A 360 3.07 18.17 9.24
CA ALA A 360 4.29 18.64 8.60
C ALA A 360 4.56 17.92 7.27
N ASN A 361 4.26 16.62 7.20
CA ASN A 361 4.48 15.79 6.01
C ASN A 361 3.67 16.28 4.81
N LEU A 362 2.54 16.98 5.03
CA LEU A 362 1.73 17.56 3.95
C LEU A 362 2.51 18.60 3.13
N PHE A 363 3.45 19.31 3.75
CA PHE A 363 4.20 20.40 3.12
C PHE A 363 5.65 20.03 2.79
N THR A 364 6.24 19.09 3.53
CA THR A 364 7.65 18.71 3.36
C THR A 364 7.85 17.58 2.35
N THR A 365 6.93 16.62 2.29
CA THR A 365 7.08 15.40 1.44
C THR A 365 6.55 15.59 0.03
N ASN A 366 7.06 14.80 -0.92
CA ASN A 366 6.56 14.78 -2.30
C ASN A 366 5.10 14.30 -2.38
N TYR A 367 4.74 13.31 -1.57
CA TYR A 367 3.37 12.84 -1.43
C TYR A 367 2.41 13.96 -1.01
N GLY A 368 2.77 14.69 0.06
CA GLY A 368 2.00 15.83 0.56
C GLY A 368 1.81 16.93 -0.48
N LYS A 369 2.89 17.31 -1.19
CA LYS A 369 2.84 18.32 -2.25
C LYS A 369 1.92 17.92 -3.42
N LEU A 370 1.99 16.66 -3.88
CA LEU A 370 1.10 16.16 -4.93
C LEU A 370 -0.36 16.08 -4.48
N LEU A 371 -0.60 15.69 -3.23
CA LEU A 371 -1.94 15.69 -2.65
C LEU A 371 -2.51 17.11 -2.55
N LEU A 372 -1.72 18.10 -2.10
CA LEU A 372 -2.12 19.51 -2.11
C LEU A 372 -2.45 19.99 -3.53
N PHE A 373 -1.66 19.61 -4.52
CA PHE A 373 -1.95 19.93 -5.92
C PHE A 373 -3.28 19.30 -6.38
N LYS A 374 -3.54 18.04 -6.05
CA LYS A 374 -4.82 17.35 -6.33
C LYS A 374 -6.01 18.06 -5.65
N ILE A 375 -5.85 18.46 -4.39
CA ILE A 375 -6.86 19.22 -3.65
C ILE A 375 -7.11 20.58 -4.32
N GLY A 376 -6.05 21.27 -4.75
CA GLY A 376 -6.16 22.53 -5.49
C GLY A 376 -6.95 22.39 -6.79
N LEU A 377 -6.65 21.36 -7.60
CA LEU A 377 -7.40 21.06 -8.82
C LEU A 377 -8.88 20.75 -8.53
N PHE A 378 -9.14 19.99 -7.47
CA PHE A 378 -10.50 19.67 -7.05
C PHE A 378 -11.28 20.91 -6.60
N LEU A 379 -10.68 21.78 -5.79
CA LEU A 379 -11.28 23.05 -5.36
C LEU A 379 -11.53 23.96 -6.55
N PHE A 380 -10.60 24.03 -7.50
CA PHE A 380 -10.79 24.77 -8.75
C PHE A 380 -12.00 24.23 -9.54
N MET A 381 -12.13 22.91 -9.67
CA MET A 381 -13.29 22.28 -10.32
C MET A 381 -14.61 22.57 -9.57
N ALA A 382 -14.60 22.55 -8.24
CA ALA A 382 -15.76 22.90 -7.43
C ALA A 382 -16.18 24.38 -7.61
N LEU A 383 -15.21 25.29 -7.69
CA LEU A 383 -15.45 26.71 -7.97
C LEU A 383 -16.01 26.93 -9.37
N LEU A 384 -15.51 26.20 -10.39
CA LEU A 384 -16.09 26.21 -11.73
C LEU A 384 -17.54 25.73 -11.74
N GLY A 385 -17.83 24.62 -11.05
CA GLY A 385 -19.19 24.10 -10.90
C GLY A 385 -20.13 25.09 -10.21
N LEU A 386 -19.66 25.78 -9.15
CA LEU A 386 -20.42 26.82 -8.47
C LEU A 386 -20.66 28.03 -9.39
N ALA A 387 -19.63 28.49 -10.11
CA ALA A 387 -19.74 29.59 -11.06
C ALA A 387 -20.75 29.26 -12.17
N HIS A 388 -20.75 28.03 -12.67
CA HIS A 388 -21.75 27.54 -13.63
C HIS A 388 -23.15 27.53 -13.05
N TYR A 389 -23.33 27.04 -11.82
CA TYR A 389 -24.63 27.07 -11.13
C TYR A 389 -25.18 28.51 -11.00
N VAL A 390 -24.34 29.44 -10.54
CA VAL A 390 -24.70 30.85 -10.39
C VAL A 390 -25.00 31.48 -11.76
N TYR A 391 -24.16 31.24 -12.77
CA TYR A 391 -24.38 31.73 -14.14
C TYR A 391 -25.73 31.25 -14.70
N LEU A 392 -26.03 29.95 -14.59
CA LEU A 392 -27.29 29.38 -15.06
C LEU A 392 -28.49 29.96 -14.32
N LYS A 393 -28.37 30.21 -13.01
CA LYS A 393 -29.45 30.80 -12.20
C LYS A 393 -29.70 32.27 -12.55
N LEU A 394 -28.64 33.05 -12.82
CA LEU A 394 -28.73 34.48 -13.12
C LEU A 394 -29.08 34.75 -14.59
N LYS A 395 -28.41 34.11 -15.54
CA LYS A 395 -28.55 34.38 -16.98
C LYS A 395 -29.62 33.54 -17.66
N LYS A 396 -30.00 32.38 -17.10
CA LYS A 396 -30.93 31.40 -17.70
C LYS A 396 -30.54 30.94 -19.12
N GLU A 397 -29.31 31.19 -19.55
CA GLU A 397 -28.77 30.79 -20.84
C GLU A 397 -28.05 29.44 -20.77
N LYS A 398 -27.76 28.83 -21.94
CA LYS A 398 -26.94 27.61 -21.99
C LYS A 398 -25.48 27.95 -21.71
N LEU A 399 -24.79 27.09 -20.98
CA LEU A 399 -23.35 27.22 -20.77
C LEU A 399 -22.57 27.05 -22.08
N PRO A 400 -21.49 27.83 -22.30
CA PRO A 400 -20.62 27.63 -23.46
C PRO A 400 -19.96 26.26 -23.42
N PHE A 401 -19.91 25.55 -24.55
CA PHE A 401 -19.25 24.24 -24.62
C PHE A 401 -17.78 24.27 -24.16
N LYS A 402 -17.08 25.40 -24.38
CA LYS A 402 -15.70 25.60 -23.94
C LYS A 402 -15.52 25.46 -22.43
N THR A 403 -16.49 25.89 -21.62
CA THR A 403 -16.34 25.83 -20.15
C THR A 403 -16.52 24.40 -19.64
N ILE A 404 -17.42 23.64 -20.26
CA ILE A 404 -17.59 22.21 -20.01
C ILE A 404 -16.33 21.42 -20.42
N LEU A 405 -15.68 21.82 -21.53
CA LEU A 405 -14.41 21.22 -21.94
C LEU A 405 -13.31 21.48 -20.90
N VAL A 406 -13.26 22.66 -20.28
CA VAL A 406 -12.33 22.96 -19.18
C VAL A 406 -12.60 22.03 -17.99
N GLU A 407 -13.87 21.83 -17.59
CA GLU A 407 -14.21 20.88 -16.51
C GLU A 407 -13.74 19.46 -16.82
N LEU A 408 -13.89 19.01 -18.08
CA LEU A 408 -13.42 17.70 -18.51
C LEU A 408 -11.89 17.60 -18.43
N ILE A 409 -11.16 18.62 -18.90
CA ILE A 409 -9.69 18.68 -18.83
C ILE A 409 -9.23 18.64 -17.37
N VAL A 410 -9.84 19.44 -16.49
CA VAL A 410 -9.50 19.47 -15.06
C VAL A 410 -9.81 18.11 -14.41
N GLY A 411 -10.96 17.51 -14.70
CA GLY A 411 -11.31 16.17 -14.22
C GLY A 411 -10.31 15.10 -14.68
N THR A 412 -9.89 15.12 -15.94
CA THR A 412 -8.85 14.24 -16.46
C THR A 412 -7.49 14.49 -15.79
N MET A 413 -7.12 15.75 -15.57
CA MET A 413 -5.90 16.10 -14.83
C MET A 413 -5.92 15.56 -13.40
N ILE A 414 -7.06 15.65 -12.70
CA ILE A 414 -7.22 15.07 -11.35
C ILE A 414 -6.98 13.56 -11.38
N LEU A 415 -7.49 12.84 -12.38
CA LEU A 415 -7.24 11.39 -12.54
C LEU A 415 -5.77 11.07 -12.83
N ILE A 416 -5.10 11.87 -13.66
CA ILE A 416 -3.66 11.72 -13.95
C ILE A 416 -2.82 11.97 -12.70
N VAL A 417 -3.12 13.03 -11.94
CA VAL A 417 -2.45 13.33 -10.68
C VAL A 417 -2.74 12.24 -9.64
N ALA A 418 -3.97 11.73 -9.58
CA ALA A 418 -4.32 10.60 -8.71
C ALA A 418 -3.52 9.35 -9.08
N SER A 419 -3.34 9.06 -10.37
CA SER A 419 -2.49 7.98 -10.86
C SER A 419 -1.04 8.15 -10.40
N ALA A 420 -0.45 9.33 -10.61
CA ALA A 420 0.91 9.63 -10.16
C ALA A 420 1.07 9.51 -8.63
N LEU A 421 0.08 9.98 -7.86
CA LEU A 421 0.10 9.90 -6.40
C LEU A 421 0.18 8.45 -5.89
N THR A 422 -0.41 7.49 -6.60
CA THR A 422 -0.31 6.06 -6.25
C THR A 422 1.03 5.41 -6.62
N ASN A 423 1.97 6.16 -7.21
CA ASN A 423 3.35 5.72 -7.47
C ASN A 423 4.35 6.41 -6.55
N VAL A 424 3.89 7.32 -5.69
CA VAL A 424 4.75 8.05 -4.75
C VAL A 424 4.60 7.42 -3.39
N GLN A 425 5.74 7.04 -2.81
CA GLN A 425 5.80 6.49 -1.47
C GLN A 425 5.10 7.44 -0.48
N THR A 426 4.29 6.87 0.41
CA THR A 426 3.68 7.65 1.49
C THR A 426 4.75 8.28 2.38
N PRO A 427 4.43 9.31 3.16
CA PRO A 427 5.33 9.76 4.21
C PRO A 427 5.68 8.62 5.17
N PRO A 428 6.93 8.58 5.69
CA PRO A 428 7.29 7.60 6.71
C PRO A 428 6.37 7.77 7.94
N PRO A 429 6.03 6.67 8.63
CA PRO A 429 5.27 6.75 9.86
C PRO A 429 5.99 7.62 10.89
N ALA A 430 5.23 8.12 11.86
CA ALA A 430 5.83 8.87 12.97
C ALA A 430 6.86 7.99 13.68
N ALA A 431 8.00 8.57 14.07
CA ALA A 431 9.03 7.85 14.80
C ALA A 431 8.39 7.12 16.00
N PRO A 432 8.73 5.84 16.21
CA PRO A 432 8.11 5.06 17.27
C PRO A 432 8.41 5.70 18.63
N LYS A 433 7.41 5.68 19.51
CA LYS A 433 7.59 6.21 20.85
C LYS A 433 8.29 5.17 21.70
N THR A 434 9.43 5.56 22.28
CA THR A 434 10.06 4.82 23.37
C THR A 434 9.02 4.49 24.44
N TYR A 435 8.97 3.23 24.83
CA TYR A 435 8.25 2.81 26.04
C TYR A 435 9.14 3.08 27.24
N ASP A 436 8.61 3.75 28.25
CA ASP A 436 9.33 4.06 29.48
C ASP A 436 8.31 4.11 30.62
N GLU A 437 8.27 3.03 31.41
CA GLU A 437 7.37 2.93 32.55
C GLU A 437 8.10 2.43 33.79
N THR A 438 7.67 2.93 34.95
CA THR A 438 8.14 2.47 36.25
C THR A 438 6.97 1.82 37.00
N ILE A 439 7.07 0.52 37.25
CA ILE A 439 6.05 -0.25 37.95
C ILE A 439 6.61 -0.78 39.27
N THR A 440 5.76 -0.87 40.30
CA THR A 440 6.13 -1.52 41.56
C THR A 440 6.17 -3.03 41.36
N ALA A 441 7.30 -3.66 41.68
CA ALA A 441 7.50 -5.09 41.53
C ALA A 441 6.48 -5.88 42.37
N GLU A 442 6.22 -7.14 42.00
CA GLU A 442 5.25 -8.01 42.67
C GLU A 442 5.53 -8.19 44.17
N SER A 443 6.82 -8.18 44.54
CA SER A 443 7.25 -8.26 45.94
C SER A 443 6.93 -7.01 46.78
N GLN A 444 6.48 -5.92 46.14
CA GLN A 444 6.21 -4.58 46.70
C GLN A 444 7.40 -3.90 47.40
N LYS A 445 8.58 -4.52 47.39
CA LYS A 445 9.79 -4.01 48.05
C LYS A 445 10.67 -3.15 47.13
N ALA A 446 10.41 -3.19 45.82
CA ALA A 446 11.17 -2.50 44.79
C ALA A 446 10.25 -1.99 43.68
N LYS A 447 10.73 -1.05 42.89
CA LYS A 447 10.15 -0.64 41.62
C LYS A 447 11.14 -0.99 40.51
N ILE A 448 10.61 -1.32 39.34
CA ILE A 448 11.39 -1.59 38.15
C ILE A 448 10.99 -0.53 37.13
N ASN A 449 11.97 0.22 36.64
CA ASN A 449 11.83 1.02 35.44
C ASN A 449 12.29 0.19 34.25
N LEU A 450 11.40 0.01 33.27
CA LEU A 450 11.70 -0.64 32.01
C LEU A 450 11.54 0.39 30.90
N ARG A 451 12.63 0.63 30.17
CA ARG A 451 12.64 1.43 28.97
C ARG A 451 12.97 0.56 27.76
N ILE A 452 12.12 0.60 26.74
CA ILE A 452 12.31 -0.09 25.46
C ILE A 452 12.35 0.96 24.35
N ALA A 453 13.45 1.02 23.62
CA ALA A 453 13.62 1.95 22.51
C ALA A 453 14.04 1.19 21.23
N PRO A 454 13.37 1.41 20.08
CA PRO A 454 12.25 2.32 19.85
C PRO A 454 10.87 1.74 20.25
N ALA A 455 10.81 0.50 20.76
CA ALA A 455 9.58 -0.24 21.04
C ALA A 455 8.76 -0.60 19.78
N THR A 456 9.45 -1.11 18.76
CA THR A 456 8.87 -1.61 17.51
C THR A 456 9.11 -3.11 17.32
N VAL A 457 8.57 -3.65 16.24
CA VAL A 457 9.05 -4.92 15.69
C VAL A 457 10.51 -4.77 15.29
N GLY A 458 11.33 -5.80 15.54
CA GLY A 458 12.73 -5.79 15.19
C GLY A 458 13.65 -5.45 16.37
N GLN A 459 14.69 -4.67 16.11
CA GLN A 459 15.79 -4.46 17.04
C GLN A 459 15.40 -3.44 18.09
N ASN A 460 15.47 -3.84 19.35
CA ASN A 460 15.13 -2.99 20.47
C ASN A 460 16.25 -3.02 21.51
N GLN A 461 16.45 -1.87 22.13
CA GLN A 461 17.26 -1.70 23.33
C GLN A 461 16.35 -1.79 24.54
N PHE A 462 16.69 -2.69 25.46
CA PHE A 462 16.02 -2.90 26.74
C PHE A 462 16.92 -2.35 27.84
N ILE A 463 16.46 -1.30 28.50
CA ILE A 463 17.16 -0.65 29.61
C ILE A 463 16.32 -0.85 30.86
N VAL A 464 16.90 -1.50 31.86
CA VAL A 464 16.24 -1.79 33.13
C VAL A 464 16.96 -1.10 34.27
N THR A 465 16.21 -0.38 35.10
CA THR A 465 16.71 0.19 36.36
C THR A 465 15.87 -0.32 37.52
N PHE A 466 16.53 -0.93 38.51
CA PHE A 466 15.88 -1.34 39.75
C PHE A 466 15.96 -0.21 40.77
N LEU A 467 14.83 0.10 41.40
CA LEU A 467 14.69 1.13 42.41
C LEU A 467 14.15 0.50 43.70
N SER A 468 14.60 0.94 44.87
CA SER A 468 13.97 0.59 46.14
C SER A 468 12.61 1.30 46.28
N ALA A 469 11.80 0.90 47.28
CA ALA A 469 10.49 1.52 47.53
C ALA A 469 10.54 3.06 47.71
N ASN A 470 11.65 3.60 48.24
CA ASN A 470 11.89 5.04 48.41
C ASN A 470 12.51 5.72 47.16
N GLY A 471 12.73 4.99 46.06
CA GLY A 471 13.22 5.54 44.79
C GLY A 471 14.74 5.59 44.62
N ALA A 472 15.54 5.04 45.54
CA ALA A 472 16.99 4.93 45.36
C ALA A 472 17.34 3.78 44.40
N ILE A 473 18.39 3.92 43.60
CA ILE A 473 18.83 2.87 42.66
C ILE A 473 19.39 1.67 43.43
N LYS A 474 18.93 0.47 43.09
CA LYS A 474 19.45 -0.81 43.61
C LYS A 474 20.62 -1.28 42.73
N THR A 475 21.75 -1.60 43.36
CA THR A 475 22.99 -2.07 42.70
C THR A 475 23.41 -3.46 43.18
N ASP A 476 22.59 -4.10 44.01
CA ASP A 476 22.80 -5.41 44.62
C ASP A 476 22.32 -6.59 43.76
N LEU A 477 22.06 -6.36 42.46
CA LEU A 477 21.60 -7.39 41.53
C LEU A 477 22.81 -8.17 40.98
N GLN A 478 22.72 -9.51 41.02
CA GLN A 478 23.71 -10.45 40.51
C GLN A 478 23.40 -10.88 39.08
N GLN A 479 22.12 -11.03 38.74
CA GLN A 479 21.66 -11.40 37.41
C GLN A 479 20.36 -10.68 37.08
N VAL A 480 20.24 -10.22 35.83
CA VAL A 480 19.00 -9.66 35.30
C VAL A 480 18.66 -10.36 34.00
N THR A 481 17.45 -10.91 33.95
CA THR A 481 16.94 -11.64 32.80
C THR A 481 15.64 -10.99 32.34
N ILE A 482 15.46 -10.87 31.03
CA ILE A 482 14.26 -10.33 30.41
C ILE A 482 13.63 -11.43 29.57
N THR A 483 12.33 -11.64 29.75
CA THR A 483 11.53 -12.56 28.95
C THR A 483 10.47 -11.76 28.19
N THR A 484 10.51 -11.79 26.87
CA THR A 484 9.44 -11.26 26.01
C THR A 484 8.49 -12.39 25.63
N LYS A 485 7.19 -12.11 25.62
CA LYS A 485 6.14 -13.05 25.23
C LYS A 485 5.10 -12.36 24.36
N SER A 486 4.81 -12.94 23.21
CA SER A 486 3.75 -12.48 22.31
C SER A 486 2.38 -13.00 22.74
N ALA A 487 1.39 -12.13 22.89
CA ALA A 487 0.02 -12.55 23.20
C ALA A 487 -0.70 -13.20 22.00
N LYS A 488 -0.23 -12.98 20.77
CA LYS A 488 -0.85 -13.49 19.53
C LYS A 488 -0.36 -14.88 19.15
N THR A 489 0.93 -15.18 19.36
CA THR A 489 1.58 -16.43 18.94
C THR A 489 2.03 -17.30 20.12
N ASP A 490 2.02 -16.78 21.34
CA ASP A 490 2.55 -17.42 22.56
C ASP A 490 4.07 -17.70 22.52
N GLU A 491 4.77 -17.22 21.48
CA GLU A 491 6.23 -17.31 21.37
C GLU A 491 6.92 -16.51 22.48
N LYS A 492 8.03 -17.07 22.99
CA LYS A 492 8.82 -16.50 24.09
C LYS A 492 10.29 -16.43 23.73
N ALA A 493 10.95 -15.34 24.11
CA ALA A 493 12.41 -15.23 24.10
C ALA A 493 12.90 -14.78 25.48
N THR A 494 13.97 -15.40 25.97
CA THR A 494 14.58 -15.05 27.26
C THR A 494 16.06 -14.76 27.05
N PHE A 495 16.53 -13.65 27.60
CA PHE A 495 17.89 -13.16 27.40
C PHE A 495 18.38 -12.41 28.64
N GLN A 496 19.69 -12.36 28.84
CA GLN A 496 20.30 -11.65 29.96
C GLN A 496 20.58 -10.19 29.59
N ALA A 497 20.45 -9.31 30.58
CA ALA A 497 20.83 -7.91 30.48
C ALA A 497 22.11 -7.66 31.28
N GLU A 498 23.07 -7.00 30.64
CA GLU A 498 24.39 -6.73 31.20
C GLU A 498 24.42 -5.41 31.96
N LEU A 499 25.18 -5.34 33.05
CA LEU A 499 25.32 -4.12 33.84
C LEU A 499 26.14 -3.07 33.06
N VAL A 500 25.55 -1.90 32.87
CA VAL A 500 26.13 -0.73 32.22
C VAL A 500 26.10 0.46 33.19
N ASN A 501 27.21 1.21 33.23
CA ASN A 501 27.37 2.41 34.08
C ASN A 501 27.03 2.18 35.57
N GLU A 502 27.27 0.97 36.08
CA GLU A 502 27.04 0.52 37.47
C GLU A 502 25.60 0.62 37.99
N LYS A 503 24.63 1.07 37.16
CA LYS A 503 23.28 1.44 37.61
C LYS A 503 22.16 0.90 36.75
N GLN A 504 22.45 0.53 35.50
CA GLN A 504 21.44 0.12 34.53
C GLN A 504 21.81 -1.23 33.93
N TYR A 505 20.79 -2.01 33.58
CA TYR A 505 20.98 -3.28 32.89
C TYR A 505 20.52 -3.12 31.44
N PHE A 506 21.39 -3.44 30.50
CA PHE A 506 21.19 -3.24 29.07
C PHE A 506 21.18 -4.58 28.34
N ALA A 507 20.20 -4.74 27.46
CA ALA A 507 20.19 -5.80 26.47
C ALA A 507 19.74 -5.22 25.12
N GLU A 508 20.22 -5.80 24.03
CA GLU A 508 19.85 -5.41 22.69
C GLU A 508 19.60 -6.64 21.82
N GLY A 509 18.54 -6.60 21.02
CA GLY A 509 18.27 -7.68 20.07
C GLY A 509 16.87 -7.69 19.48
N LEU A 510 16.63 -8.71 18.67
CA LEU A 510 15.39 -8.96 17.91
C LEU A 510 14.38 -9.77 18.73
N TYR A 511 14.04 -9.29 19.93
CA TYR A 511 13.20 -10.04 20.87
C TYR A 511 11.70 -9.70 20.77
N ILE A 512 11.34 -8.76 19.90
CA ILE A 512 9.97 -8.38 19.55
C ILE A 512 9.85 -8.53 18.05
N ASN A 513 9.18 -9.57 17.57
CA ASN A 513 9.19 -9.98 16.16
C ASN A 513 7.88 -9.72 15.41
N GLN A 514 6.88 -9.13 16.06
CA GLN A 514 5.58 -8.83 15.45
C GLN A 514 4.82 -7.76 16.22
N THR A 515 3.82 -7.16 15.58
CA THR A 515 2.94 -6.16 16.20
C THR A 515 1.95 -6.79 17.19
N GLY A 516 1.36 -5.93 18.03
CA GLY A 516 0.31 -6.29 18.97
C GLY A 516 0.77 -6.28 20.43
N LYS A 517 0.02 -6.98 21.27
CA LYS A 517 0.25 -6.98 22.72
C LYS A 517 1.38 -7.93 23.09
N TRP A 518 2.34 -7.42 23.86
CA TRP A 518 3.48 -8.15 24.39
C TRP A 518 3.51 -8.05 25.92
N GLU A 519 3.91 -9.15 26.54
CA GLU A 519 4.27 -9.22 27.94
C GLU A 519 5.79 -9.25 28.04
N VAL A 520 6.37 -8.31 28.79
CA VAL A 520 7.80 -8.24 29.05
C VAL A 520 8.02 -8.45 30.54
N THR A 521 8.50 -9.63 30.91
CA THR A 521 8.79 -9.98 32.30
C THR A 521 10.26 -9.69 32.58
N VAL A 522 10.51 -8.81 33.55
CA VAL A 522 11.84 -8.52 34.08
C VAL A 522 12.02 -9.30 35.36
N HIS A 523 13.07 -10.14 35.41
CA HIS A 523 13.49 -10.93 36.56
C HIS A 523 14.87 -10.45 37.01
N GLY A 524 14.97 -9.97 38.24
CA GLY A 524 16.23 -9.58 38.87
C GLY A 524 16.52 -10.47 40.08
N LEU A 525 17.69 -11.10 40.11
CA LEU A 525 18.18 -11.86 41.26
C LEU A 525 19.21 -11.04 42.02
N THR A 526 18.97 -10.77 43.30
CA THR A 526 19.91 -10.06 44.17
C THR A 526 21.03 -10.97 44.70
N LYS A 527 22.10 -10.37 45.24
CA LYS A 527 23.24 -11.10 45.84
C LYS A 527 22.86 -11.98 47.03
N ASP A 528 21.77 -11.68 47.71
CA ASP A 528 21.18 -12.50 48.79
C ASP A 528 20.14 -13.51 48.26
N PHE A 529 20.10 -13.73 46.95
CA PHE A 529 19.22 -14.67 46.25
C PHE A 529 17.72 -14.36 46.40
N THR A 530 17.37 -13.07 46.52
CA THR A 530 15.98 -12.61 46.51
C THR A 530 15.56 -12.27 45.08
N ASP A 531 14.40 -12.80 44.66
CA ASP A 531 13.80 -12.48 43.36
C ASP A 531 13.03 -11.14 43.38
N ILE A 532 13.23 -10.34 42.34
CA ILE A 532 12.48 -9.11 42.07
C ILE A 532 11.91 -9.20 40.66
N ASN A 533 10.59 -9.45 40.59
CA ASN A 533 9.91 -9.74 39.34
C ASN A 533 8.84 -8.71 39.04
N GLN A 534 8.71 -8.35 37.76
CA GLN A 534 7.57 -7.60 37.28
C GLN A 534 7.30 -7.91 35.81
N THR A 535 6.02 -8.08 35.47
CA THR A 535 5.58 -8.14 34.08
C THR A 535 5.00 -6.80 33.65
N PHE A 536 5.50 -6.30 32.53
CA PHE A 536 5.04 -5.11 31.84
C PHE A 536 4.18 -5.53 30.65
N THR A 537 3.12 -4.77 30.39
CA THR A 537 2.28 -4.98 29.20
C THR A 537 2.51 -3.82 28.26
N ILE A 538 3.02 -4.13 27.07
CA ILE A 538 3.25 -3.15 26.02
C ILE A 538 2.44 -3.50 24.78
N ASN A 539 1.93 -2.49 24.08
CA ASN A 539 1.30 -2.68 22.78
C ASN A 539 2.23 -2.12 21.70
N ILE A 540 2.89 -3.03 20.98
CA ILE A 540 3.81 -2.72 19.89
C ILE A 540 2.96 -2.39 18.67
N LYS A 541 3.05 -1.14 18.24
CA LYS A 541 2.44 -0.67 17.01
C LYS A 541 3.50 -0.65 15.90
N GLN A 542 3.02 -0.73 14.68
CA GLN A 542 3.80 -0.41 13.49
C GLN A 542 4.24 1.05 13.48
#